data_AF-D4I1B8-F1
#
_entry.id   AF-D4I1B8-F1
#
_cell.length_a   1.000
_cell.length_b   1.000
_cell.length_c   1.000
_cell.angle_alpha   90.00
_cell.angle_beta   90.00
_cell.angle_gamma   90.00
#
_symmetry.space_group_name_H-M   'P 1'
#
loop_
_entity.id
_entity.type
_entity.pdbx_description
1 polymer ?
#
loop_
_entity_poly.entity_id
_entity_poly.type
_entity_poly.pdbx_seq_one_letter_code
_entity_poly.pdbx_strand_id
1 'polypeptide(L)'
;MLTAAITEWLPSSDVGHFFCAGYAMNTVGTPLLWGSFAVVVVIMLAIDLLLQGRRGAHTMSMKQAAVWSLVWVTLSLLFNAAFWWYLTGTVGREVADTQALAFLTGYLIEKALAVDNVFVWLMLFGYFAVPAALQRRVLIYGVLGAIVLRTIMIFAGSWLVTQFSWLLYLFGAFLLFTGIKMALSNEDDSDIGDKPLVRWLRGRLRMTDKIEGEHFFVRRNGLLFATPLLLVLIMVELSDVIFAVDSIPAIFAVTTDPFIVLTSNLFAILGLRAMYFLLANVAERFSMLKYGLSLILVFIGVKMLIVDFYHIPIAISLGIVGGILALTLLINVWVNYRRDRKAARAETTR
;
A
#
# COMPACT_ATOMS: atom_id res chain seq x y z
N MET A 1 24.81 -34.68 -35.37
CA MET A 1 24.49 -33.66 -36.38
C MET A 1 23.57 -32.53 -35.87
N LEU A 2 23.33 -32.38 -34.56
CA LEU A 2 22.57 -31.24 -34.00
C LEU A 2 23.32 -30.46 -32.90
N THR A 3 24.56 -30.84 -32.60
CA THR A 3 25.44 -30.18 -31.63
C THR A 3 26.58 -29.37 -32.26
N ALA A 4 26.72 -29.40 -33.59
CA ALA A 4 27.77 -28.67 -34.31
C ALA A 4 27.30 -27.34 -34.93
N ALA A 5 25.98 -27.05 -34.90
CA ALA A 5 25.41 -25.84 -35.51
C ALA A 5 25.24 -24.66 -34.54
N ILE A 6 25.59 -24.83 -33.25
CA ILE A 6 25.42 -23.79 -32.22
C ILE A 6 26.77 -23.11 -31.87
N THR A 7 27.90 -23.70 -32.24
CA THR A 7 29.24 -23.20 -31.90
C THR A 7 29.92 -22.34 -32.97
N GLU A 8 29.29 -22.08 -34.12
CA GLU A 8 29.85 -21.28 -35.21
C GLU A 8 29.41 -19.80 -35.21
N TRP A 9 28.62 -19.35 -34.23
CA TRP A 9 28.07 -17.98 -34.19
C TRP A 9 28.56 -17.08 -33.05
N LEU A 10 29.58 -17.48 -32.29
CA LEU A 10 30.23 -16.58 -31.31
C LEU A 10 31.71 -16.37 -31.66
N PRO A 11 32.11 -15.15 -32.08
CA PRO A 11 33.51 -14.75 -32.01
C PRO A 11 33.93 -14.74 -30.53
N SER A 12 34.94 -15.54 -30.21
CA SER A 12 35.52 -15.73 -28.89
C SER A 12 36.41 -14.56 -28.45
N SER A 13 35.86 -13.33 -28.48
CA SER A 13 36.51 -12.13 -27.95
C SER A 13 35.62 -11.23 -27.08
N ASP A 14 34.31 -11.47 -26.98
CA ASP A 14 33.39 -10.60 -26.22
C ASP A 14 32.80 -11.22 -24.95
N VAL A 15 33.39 -12.31 -24.44
CA VAL A 15 32.93 -12.96 -23.20
C VAL A 15 33.49 -12.26 -21.94
N GLY A 16 34.48 -11.38 -22.10
CA GLY A 16 35.04 -10.55 -21.03
C GLY A 16 34.47 -9.13 -20.92
N HIS A 17 33.74 -8.66 -21.95
CA HIS A 17 33.24 -7.27 -22.01
C HIS A 17 31.71 -7.14 -21.81
N PHE A 18 30.99 -8.26 -21.73
CA PHE A 18 29.53 -8.27 -21.53
C PHE A 18 29.10 -8.14 -20.05
N PHE A 19 30.01 -8.31 -19.09
CA PHE A 19 29.70 -8.20 -17.65
C PHE A 19 29.99 -6.81 -17.02
N CYS A 20 30.51 -5.84 -17.79
CA CYS A 20 30.87 -4.50 -17.28
C CYS A 20 30.22 -3.31 -18.00
N ALA A 21 29.29 -3.53 -18.93
CA ALA A 21 28.53 -2.43 -19.53
C ALA A 21 27.25 -2.17 -18.71
N GLY A 22 27.33 -1.20 -17.81
CA GLY A 22 26.20 -0.75 -17.00
C GLY A 22 25.02 -0.29 -17.86
N TYR A 23 23.91 -1.01 -17.78
CA TYR A 23 22.60 -0.38 -17.79
C TYR A 23 22.39 0.17 -16.38
N ALA A 24 22.94 1.35 -16.13
CA ALA A 24 22.59 2.10 -14.93
C ALA A 24 21.08 2.33 -14.99
N MET A 25 20.32 1.67 -14.10
CA MET A 25 19.04 2.24 -13.73
C MET A 25 19.35 3.68 -13.31
N ASN A 26 18.70 4.67 -13.92
CA ASN A 26 18.74 6.04 -13.42
C ASN A 26 17.96 6.07 -12.09
N THR A 27 18.52 5.43 -11.07
CA THR A 27 18.01 5.41 -9.70
C THR A 27 18.92 6.28 -8.86
N VAL A 28 18.31 7.11 -8.02
CA VAL A 28 19.04 7.83 -6.98
C VAL A 28 19.45 6.90 -5.84
N GLY A 29 18.95 5.66 -5.82
CA GLY A 29 19.26 4.65 -4.82
C GLY A 29 20.71 4.16 -4.88
N THR A 30 21.61 4.90 -4.26
CA THR A 30 22.98 4.41 -3.99
C THR A 30 22.96 3.26 -2.97
N PRO A 31 23.95 2.36 -2.96
CA PRO A 31 24.05 1.31 -1.94
C PRO A 31 23.98 1.86 -0.50
N LEU A 32 24.53 3.06 -0.29
CA LEU A 32 24.46 3.78 0.99
C LEU A 32 23.03 4.20 1.33
N LEU A 33 22.28 4.76 0.38
CA LEU A 33 20.88 5.13 0.59
C LEU A 33 20.01 3.89 0.86
N TRP A 34 20.18 2.82 0.09
CA TRP A 34 19.50 1.55 0.35
C TRP A 34 19.81 0.98 1.75
N GLY A 35 21.10 0.95 2.12
CA GLY A 35 21.53 0.50 3.44
C GLY A 35 20.95 1.35 4.58
N SER A 36 21.02 2.67 4.44
CA SER A 36 20.47 3.62 5.43
C SER A 36 18.95 3.47 5.57
N PHE A 37 18.23 3.31 4.46
CA PHE A 37 16.79 3.12 4.46
C PHE A 37 16.39 1.78 5.09
N ALA A 38 17.09 0.69 4.75
CA ALA A 38 16.86 -0.60 5.39
C ALA A 38 17.05 -0.53 6.91
N VAL A 39 18.11 0.17 7.38
CA VAL A 39 18.32 0.41 8.81
C VAL A 39 17.17 1.21 9.42
N VAL A 40 16.72 2.29 8.77
CA VAL A 40 15.58 3.09 9.22
C VAL A 40 14.32 2.24 9.31
N VAL A 41 14.01 1.43 8.29
CA VAL A 41 12.84 0.53 8.29
C VAL A 41 12.94 -0.50 9.41
N VAL A 42 14.11 -1.11 9.62
CA VAL A 42 14.31 -2.08 10.72
C VAL A 42 14.12 -1.42 12.08
N ILE A 43 14.65 -0.20 12.28
CA ILE A 43 14.44 0.57 13.51
C ILE A 43 12.95 0.90 13.69
N MET A 44 12.28 1.35 12.63
CA MET A 44 10.86 1.68 12.64
C MET A 44 10.01 0.45 12.99
N LEU A 45 10.29 -0.70 12.37
CA LEU A 45 9.63 -1.97 12.67
C LEU A 45 9.94 -2.42 14.11
N ALA A 46 11.19 -2.29 14.57
CA ALA A 46 11.56 -2.63 15.94
C ALA A 46 10.81 -1.75 16.94
N ILE A 47 10.72 -0.43 16.70
CA ILE A 47 9.91 0.49 17.51
C ILE A 47 8.45 0.04 17.50
N ASP A 48 7.88 -0.22 16.32
CA ASP A 48 6.49 -0.62 16.16
C ASP A 48 6.16 -1.90 16.93
N LEU A 49 7.04 -2.91 16.84
CA LEU A 49 6.90 -4.20 17.51
C LEU A 49 7.16 -4.12 19.02
N LEU A 50 8.23 -3.43 19.46
CA LEU A 50 8.68 -3.42 20.85
C LEU A 50 7.90 -2.45 21.74
N LEU A 51 7.64 -1.21 21.27
CA LEU A 51 6.89 -0.23 22.06
C LEU A 51 5.42 -0.63 22.19
N GLN A 52 4.87 -1.32 21.20
CA GLN A 52 3.45 -1.67 21.17
C GLN A 52 3.17 -3.10 21.61
N GLY A 53 4.17 -4.00 21.56
CA GLY A 53 4.10 -5.33 22.18
C GLY A 53 4.09 -5.31 23.71
N ARG A 54 4.65 -4.26 24.34
CA ARG A 54 4.67 -4.09 25.81
C ARG A 54 3.37 -3.54 26.40
N ARG A 55 2.51 -2.93 25.59
CA ARG A 55 1.20 -2.43 26.03
C ARG A 55 0.21 -3.58 25.82
N GLY A 56 -0.25 -4.17 26.93
CA GLY A 56 -1.09 -5.39 26.97
C GLY A 56 -2.39 -5.30 26.14
N ALA A 57 -3.28 -6.28 26.28
CA ALA A 57 -4.49 -6.50 25.46
C ALA A 57 -5.53 -5.35 25.36
N HIS A 58 -5.20 -4.12 25.80
CA HIS A 58 -6.03 -2.95 25.61
C HIS A 58 -5.98 -2.44 24.18
N THR A 59 -7.17 -2.24 23.63
CA THR A 59 -7.41 -1.60 22.34
C THR A 59 -6.82 -0.18 22.33
N MET A 60 -6.22 0.22 21.21
CA MET A 60 -5.65 1.57 21.06
C MET A 60 -6.80 2.59 21.10
N SER A 61 -6.76 3.56 22.01
CA SER A 61 -7.73 4.66 22.03
C SER A 61 -7.61 5.50 20.75
N MET A 62 -8.73 6.06 20.28
CA MET A 62 -8.76 6.98 19.13
C MET A 62 -7.70 8.09 19.22
N LYS A 63 -7.52 8.69 20.41
CA LYS A 63 -6.51 9.75 20.64
C LYS A 63 -5.09 9.21 20.44
N GLN A 64 -4.82 8.01 20.94
CA GLN A 64 -3.51 7.37 20.78
C GLN A 64 -3.26 6.98 19.33
N ALA A 65 -4.28 6.44 18.64
CA ALA A 65 -4.21 6.11 17.22
C ALA A 65 -3.91 7.36 16.37
N ALA A 66 -4.54 8.50 16.70
CA ALA A 66 -4.28 9.78 16.03
C ALA A 66 -2.85 10.28 16.25
N VAL A 67 -2.36 10.23 17.49
CA VAL A 67 -0.97 10.61 17.81
C VAL A 67 0.02 9.72 17.07
N TRP A 68 -0.18 8.40 17.08
CA TRP A 68 0.68 7.48 16.35
C TRP A 68 0.63 7.73 14.83
N SER A 69 -0.56 7.96 14.28
CA SER A 69 -0.71 8.32 12.87
C SER A 69 0.07 9.59 12.52
N LEU A 70 -0.03 10.62 13.37
CA LEU A 70 0.73 11.86 13.21
C LEU A 70 2.24 11.61 13.27
N VAL A 71 2.72 10.81 14.23
CA VAL A 71 4.14 10.45 14.34
C VAL A 71 4.65 9.80 13.05
N TRP A 72 3.91 8.85 12.48
CA TRP A 72 4.29 8.19 11.22
C TRP A 72 4.31 9.16 10.03
N VAL A 73 3.32 10.06 9.94
CA VAL A 73 3.28 11.09 8.90
C VAL A 73 4.47 12.04 9.05
N THR A 74 4.72 12.57 10.25
CA THR A 74 5.84 13.46 10.53
C THR A 74 7.17 12.80 10.20
N LEU A 75 7.36 11.53 10.58
CA LEU A 75 8.59 10.81 10.28
C LEU A 75 8.81 10.62 8.78
N SER A 76 7.74 10.37 8.02
CA SER A 76 7.81 10.29 6.55
C SER A 76 8.18 11.64 5.91
N LEU A 77 7.65 12.75 6.44
CA LEU A 77 7.99 14.09 5.98
C LEU A 77 9.43 14.49 6.35
N LEU A 78 9.89 14.11 7.54
CA LEU A 78 11.28 14.30 7.97
C LEU A 78 12.25 13.51 7.10
N PHE A 79 11.91 12.26 6.77
CA PHE A 79 12.67 11.48 5.81
C PHE A 79 12.74 12.18 4.45
N ASN A 80 11.61 12.67 3.92
CA ASN A 80 11.60 13.38 2.64
C ASN A 80 12.47 14.65 2.67
N ALA A 81 12.42 15.42 3.77
CA ALA A 81 13.24 16.61 3.94
C ALA A 81 14.74 16.27 4.05
N ALA A 82 15.09 15.23 4.80
CA ALA A 82 16.48 14.75 4.92
C ALA A 82 17.00 14.20 3.58
N PHE A 83 16.15 13.47 2.86
CA PHE A 83 16.44 12.95 1.52
C PHE A 83 16.66 14.09 0.52
N TRP A 84 15.79 15.10 0.52
CA TRP A 84 15.94 16.31 -0.30
C TRP A 84 17.25 17.05 0.01
N TRP A 85 17.57 17.23 1.30
CA TRP A 85 18.81 17.88 1.72
C TRP A 85 20.05 17.10 1.26
N TYR A 86 20.04 15.78 1.41
CA TYR A 86 21.11 14.90 0.94
C TYR A 86 21.30 14.97 -0.58
N LEU A 87 20.21 14.91 -1.35
CA LEU A 87 20.28 15.01 -2.81
C LEU A 87 20.76 16.39 -3.27
N THR A 88 20.33 17.45 -2.60
CA THR A 88 20.77 18.82 -2.92
C THR A 88 22.29 18.95 -2.82
N GLY A 89 22.91 18.33 -1.80
CA GLY A 89 24.35 18.34 -1.60
C GLY A 89 25.16 17.41 -2.52
N THR A 90 24.53 16.40 -3.13
CA THR A 90 25.24 15.34 -3.88
C THR A 90 25.01 15.39 -5.39
N VAL A 91 23.75 15.57 -5.82
CA VAL A 91 23.34 15.53 -7.23
C VAL A 91 22.78 16.87 -7.73
N GLY A 92 22.56 17.83 -6.82
CA GLY A 92 22.07 19.16 -7.13
C GLY A 92 20.58 19.35 -6.87
N ARG A 93 20.17 20.62 -6.84
CA ARG A 93 18.84 21.04 -6.37
C ARG A 93 17.69 20.63 -7.30
N GLU A 94 17.87 20.71 -8.61
CA GLU A 94 16.81 20.37 -9.58
C GLU A 94 16.38 18.89 -9.49
N VAL A 95 17.36 18.01 -9.33
CA VAL A 95 17.12 16.57 -9.13
C VAL A 95 16.49 16.35 -7.75
N ALA A 96 17.01 16.99 -6.71
CA ALA A 96 16.46 16.87 -5.36
C ALA A 96 14.99 17.28 -5.29
N ASP A 97 14.62 18.42 -5.89
CA ASP A 97 13.24 18.93 -5.94
C ASP A 97 12.32 17.91 -6.63
N THR A 98 12.73 17.39 -7.79
CA THR A 98 11.94 16.41 -8.56
C THR A 98 11.71 15.11 -7.78
N GLN A 99 12.77 14.58 -7.16
CA GLN A 99 12.70 13.28 -6.46
C GLN A 99 11.97 13.38 -5.11
N ALA A 100 12.11 14.50 -4.40
CA ALA A 100 11.36 14.75 -3.16
C ALA A 100 9.86 14.96 -3.44
N LEU A 101 9.52 15.62 -4.55
CA LEU A 101 8.14 15.72 -5.02
C LEU A 101 7.59 14.36 -5.45
N ALA A 102 8.39 13.53 -6.13
CA ALA A 102 8.00 12.18 -6.50
C ALA A 102 7.73 11.32 -5.26
N PHE A 103 8.60 11.36 -4.25
CA PHE A 103 8.40 10.69 -2.97
C PHE A 103 7.11 11.15 -2.30
N LEU A 104 6.89 12.46 -2.18
CA LEU A 104 5.72 13.00 -1.48
C LEU A 104 4.42 12.66 -2.20
N THR A 105 4.41 12.79 -3.53
CA THR A 105 3.26 12.43 -4.38
C THR A 105 2.95 10.94 -4.23
N GLY A 106 3.98 10.10 -4.31
CA GLY A 106 3.85 8.66 -4.14
C GLY A 106 3.36 8.26 -2.76
N TYR A 107 3.93 8.86 -1.72
CA TYR A 107 3.51 8.65 -0.34
C TYR A 107 2.05 9.02 -0.15
N LEU A 108 1.58 10.14 -0.71
CA LEU A 108 0.18 10.55 -0.59
C LEU A 108 -0.77 9.64 -1.36
N ILE A 109 -0.42 9.22 -2.58
CA ILE A 109 -1.20 8.26 -3.35
C ILE A 109 -1.33 6.95 -2.58
N GLU A 110 -0.21 6.40 -2.10
CA GLU A 110 -0.23 5.16 -1.34
C GLU A 110 -0.97 5.34 -0.02
N LYS A 111 -0.80 6.46 0.68
CA LYS A 111 -1.48 6.72 1.95
C LYS A 111 -2.99 6.83 1.78
N ALA A 112 -3.45 7.37 0.65
CA ALA A 112 -4.86 7.42 0.29
C ALA A 112 -5.41 6.01 -0.01
N LEU A 113 -4.71 5.24 -0.84
CA LEU A 113 -5.09 3.87 -1.21
C LEU A 113 -5.06 2.92 -0.01
N ALA A 114 -4.14 3.14 0.93
CA ALA A 114 -4.03 2.38 2.17
C ALA A 114 -5.28 2.48 3.06
N VAL A 115 -6.13 3.50 2.89
CA VAL A 115 -7.41 3.60 3.60
C VAL A 115 -8.39 2.52 3.13
N ASP A 116 -8.43 2.23 1.84
CA ASP A 116 -9.24 1.14 1.29
C ASP A 116 -8.77 -0.23 1.81
N ASN A 117 -7.46 -0.41 1.96
CA ASN A 117 -6.88 -1.61 2.58
C ASN A 117 -7.40 -1.77 4.01
N VAL A 118 -7.44 -0.68 4.80
CA VAL A 118 -7.98 -0.70 6.17
C VAL A 118 -9.47 -1.05 6.19
N PHE A 119 -10.28 -0.57 5.26
CA PHE A 119 -11.69 -0.95 5.17
C PHE A 119 -11.86 -2.45 4.91
N VAL A 120 -11.06 -3.03 4.02
CA VAL A 120 -11.08 -4.49 3.81
C VAL A 120 -10.67 -5.24 5.06
N TRP A 121 -9.70 -4.74 5.83
CA TRP A 121 -9.35 -5.34 7.10
C TRP A 121 -10.51 -5.31 8.10
N LEU A 122 -11.24 -4.18 8.20
CA LEU A 122 -12.42 -4.06 9.05
C LEU A 122 -13.52 -5.06 8.64
N MET A 123 -13.79 -5.16 7.34
CA MET A 123 -14.77 -6.12 6.80
C MET A 123 -14.36 -7.57 7.09
N LEU A 124 -13.09 -7.92 6.89
CA LEU A 124 -12.57 -9.27 7.16
C LEU A 124 -12.66 -9.61 8.66
N PHE A 125 -12.26 -8.69 9.54
CA PHE A 125 -12.34 -8.92 10.98
C PHE A 125 -13.78 -9.00 11.48
N GLY A 126 -14.69 -8.20 10.91
CA GLY A 126 -16.13 -8.30 11.18
C GLY A 126 -16.70 -9.65 10.73
N TYR A 127 -16.43 -10.05 9.48
CA TYR A 127 -16.92 -11.30 8.90
C TYR A 127 -16.47 -12.54 9.67
N PHE A 128 -15.18 -12.61 10.04
CA PHE A 128 -14.64 -13.73 10.83
C PHE A 128 -14.84 -13.57 12.35
N ALA A 129 -15.54 -12.52 12.78
CA ALA A 129 -15.78 -12.17 14.18
C ALA A 129 -14.50 -12.21 15.04
N VAL A 130 -13.40 -11.65 14.51
CA VAL A 130 -12.08 -11.69 15.17
C VAL A 130 -12.09 -10.78 16.41
N PRO A 131 -11.84 -11.33 17.62
CA PRO A 131 -11.79 -10.53 18.84
C PRO A 131 -10.75 -9.41 18.75
N ALA A 132 -11.06 -8.23 19.29
CA ALA A 132 -10.21 -7.04 19.21
C ALA A 132 -8.77 -7.26 19.73
N ALA A 133 -8.60 -8.12 20.75
CA ALA A 133 -7.29 -8.49 21.28
C ALA A 133 -6.39 -9.21 20.24
N LEU A 134 -7.00 -9.96 19.32
CA LEU A 134 -6.30 -10.74 18.29
C LEU A 134 -6.08 -9.97 16.99
N GLN A 135 -6.92 -8.95 16.71
CA GLN A 135 -6.78 -8.11 15.52
C GLN A 135 -5.37 -7.49 15.44
N ARG A 136 -4.85 -6.97 16.56
CA ARG A 136 -3.48 -6.42 16.63
C ARG A 136 -2.43 -7.37 16.09
N ARG A 137 -2.55 -8.66 16.42
CA ARG A 137 -1.59 -9.68 15.98
C ARG A 137 -1.67 -9.85 14.47
N VAL A 138 -2.87 -10.00 13.92
CA VAL A 138 -3.06 -10.11 12.47
C VAL A 138 -2.54 -8.86 11.75
N LEU A 139 -2.80 -7.66 12.30
CA LEU A 139 -2.31 -6.40 11.74
C LEU A 139 -0.77 -6.33 11.68
N ILE A 140 -0.08 -6.80 12.72
CA ILE A 140 1.39 -6.82 12.75
C ILE A 140 1.95 -7.73 11.66
N TYR A 141 1.48 -8.98 11.60
CA TYR A 141 1.94 -9.92 10.58
C TYR A 141 1.50 -9.49 9.17
N GLY A 142 0.31 -8.88 9.08
CA GLY A 142 -0.25 -8.28 7.87
C GLY A 142 0.63 -7.19 7.28
N VAL A 143 1.10 -6.25 8.11
CA VAL A 143 2.01 -5.19 7.68
C VAL A 143 3.37 -5.77 7.27
N LEU A 144 3.90 -6.75 8.00
CA LEU A 144 5.17 -7.39 7.65
C LEU A 144 5.08 -8.14 6.31
N GLY A 145 4.01 -8.89 6.08
CA GLY A 145 3.78 -9.58 4.81
C GLY A 145 3.57 -8.60 3.66
N ALA A 146 2.75 -7.56 3.87
CA ALA A 146 2.55 -6.49 2.88
C ALA A 146 3.87 -5.83 2.46
N ILE A 147 4.77 -5.51 3.41
CA ILE A 147 6.10 -4.96 3.10
C ILE A 147 6.90 -5.90 2.20
N VAL A 148 6.94 -7.19 2.53
CA VAL A 148 7.69 -8.19 1.74
C VAL A 148 7.07 -8.35 0.35
N LEU A 149 5.77 -8.57 0.27
CA LEU A 149 5.06 -8.78 -0.99
C LEU A 149 5.16 -7.55 -1.89
N ARG A 150 4.99 -6.35 -1.35
CA ARG A 150 5.15 -5.11 -2.13
C ARG A 150 6.56 -4.86 -2.56
N THR A 151 7.55 -5.14 -1.72
CA THR A 151 8.96 -5.08 -2.14
C THR A 151 9.18 -5.95 -3.38
N ILE A 152 8.70 -7.20 -3.35
CA ILE A 152 8.80 -8.13 -4.49
C ILE A 152 8.06 -7.57 -5.71
N MET A 153 6.81 -7.14 -5.56
CA MET A 153 5.98 -6.65 -6.67
C MET A 153 6.52 -5.34 -7.27
N ILE A 154 7.08 -4.44 -6.46
CA ILE A 154 7.68 -3.19 -6.92
C ILE A 154 8.94 -3.46 -7.73
N PHE A 155 9.82 -4.34 -7.25
CA PHE A 155 11.00 -4.71 -8.04
C PHE A 155 10.63 -5.45 -9.32
N ALA A 156 9.68 -6.39 -9.26
CA ALA A 156 9.16 -7.08 -10.43
C ALA A 156 8.50 -6.11 -11.43
N GLY A 157 7.69 -5.18 -10.94
CA GLY A 157 7.02 -4.16 -11.75
C GLY A 157 8.01 -3.16 -12.36
N SER A 158 9.01 -2.71 -11.60
CA SER A 158 10.06 -1.82 -12.09
C SER A 158 10.86 -2.49 -13.21
N TRP A 159 11.27 -3.75 -12.99
CA TRP A 159 11.91 -4.55 -14.02
C TRP A 159 11.02 -4.65 -15.27
N LEU A 160 9.74 -4.99 -15.10
CA LEU A 160 8.81 -5.16 -16.21
C LEU A 160 8.60 -3.87 -17.02
N VAL A 161 8.41 -2.73 -16.34
CA VAL A 161 8.22 -1.40 -16.97
C VAL A 161 9.47 -0.96 -17.73
N THR A 162 10.67 -1.27 -17.23
CA THR A 162 11.92 -0.95 -17.96
C THR A 162 12.06 -1.74 -19.26
N GLN A 163 11.51 -2.95 -19.34
CA GLN A 163 11.55 -3.78 -20.55
C GLN A 163 10.40 -3.45 -21.52
N PHE A 164 9.25 -3.03 -21.00
CA PHE A 164 8.03 -2.84 -21.80
C PHE A 164 7.36 -1.51 -21.47
N SER A 165 7.78 -0.43 -22.16
CA SER A 165 7.20 0.91 -21.98
C SER A 165 5.69 0.96 -22.28
N TRP A 166 5.20 0.11 -23.19
CA TRP A 166 3.78 0.03 -23.51
C TRP A 166 2.91 -0.41 -22.32
N LEU A 167 3.50 -1.04 -21.29
CA LEU A 167 2.77 -1.43 -20.09
C LEU A 167 2.23 -0.25 -19.30
N LEU A 168 2.84 0.93 -19.40
CA LEU A 168 2.29 2.14 -18.77
C LEU A 168 0.89 2.47 -19.33
N TYR A 169 0.64 2.19 -20.61
CA TYR A 169 -0.70 2.34 -21.19
C TYR A 169 -1.68 1.30 -20.68
N LEU A 170 -1.23 0.05 -20.54
CA LEU A 170 -2.06 -1.03 -19.97
C LEU A 170 -2.45 -0.69 -18.53
N PHE A 171 -1.47 -0.23 -17.74
CA PHE A 171 -1.64 0.28 -16.39
C PHE A 171 -2.58 1.49 -16.34
N GLY A 172 -2.41 2.45 -17.25
CA GLY A 172 -3.30 3.62 -17.35
C GLY A 172 -4.75 3.23 -17.66
N ALA A 173 -4.96 2.33 -18.63
CA ALA A 173 -6.28 1.82 -18.98
C ALA A 173 -6.91 1.02 -17.83
N PHE A 174 -6.11 0.21 -17.14
CA PHE A 174 -6.54 -0.54 -15.98
C PHE A 174 -6.99 0.39 -14.84
N LEU A 175 -6.20 1.41 -14.48
CA LEU A 175 -6.54 2.40 -13.45
C LEU A 175 -7.78 3.22 -13.80
N LEU A 176 -7.90 3.60 -15.08
CA LEU A 176 -9.09 4.32 -15.55
C LEU A 176 -10.33 3.44 -15.38
N PHE A 177 -10.23 2.17 -15.75
CA PHE A 177 -11.32 1.20 -15.58
C PHE A 177 -11.66 0.97 -14.11
N THR A 178 -10.68 0.73 -13.24
CA THR A 178 -10.94 0.47 -11.81
C THR A 178 -11.49 1.71 -11.11
N GLY A 179 -10.96 2.91 -11.41
CA GLY A 179 -11.49 4.17 -10.92
C GLY A 179 -12.94 4.42 -11.35
N ILE A 180 -13.27 4.30 -12.63
CA ILE A 180 -14.65 4.48 -13.13
C ILE A 180 -15.59 3.44 -12.52
N LYS A 181 -15.18 2.17 -12.52
CA LYS A 181 -15.97 1.09 -11.92
C LYS A 181 -16.23 1.38 -10.46
N MET A 182 -15.23 1.80 -9.71
CA MET A 182 -15.37 2.14 -8.30
C MET A 182 -16.36 3.28 -8.08
N ALA A 183 -16.34 4.33 -8.92
CA ALA A 183 -17.30 5.43 -8.82
C ALA A 183 -18.76 5.02 -9.13
N LEU A 184 -18.95 4.08 -10.06
CA LEU A 184 -20.28 3.66 -10.54
C LEU A 184 -20.87 2.44 -9.79
N SER A 185 -20.05 1.72 -9.04
CA SER A 185 -20.51 0.57 -8.27
C SER A 185 -21.36 1.06 -7.10
N ASN A 186 -22.66 0.78 -7.12
CA ASN A 186 -23.51 0.93 -5.94
C ASN A 186 -22.98 0.01 -4.83
N GLU A 187 -23.13 0.44 -3.58
CA GLU A 187 -22.79 -0.34 -2.38
C GLU A 187 -23.75 -1.53 -2.24
N ASP A 188 -23.73 -2.45 -3.19
CA ASP A 188 -24.21 -3.80 -2.93
C ASP A 188 -23.08 -4.47 -2.16
N ASP A 189 -23.36 -4.68 -0.87
CA ASP A 189 -22.56 -5.45 0.08
C ASP A 189 -21.89 -6.61 -0.65
N SER A 190 -20.61 -6.44 -0.99
CA SER A 190 -19.81 -7.56 -1.44
C SER A 190 -19.60 -8.40 -0.19
N ASP A 191 -20.51 -9.33 0.02
CA ASP A 191 -20.43 -10.37 1.03
C ASP A 191 -19.18 -11.19 0.70
N ILE A 192 -18.03 -10.73 1.20
CA ILE A 192 -16.70 -11.36 1.05
C ILE A 192 -16.79 -12.82 1.50
N GLY A 193 -17.78 -13.11 2.35
CA GLY A 193 -18.07 -14.40 2.93
C GLY A 193 -18.49 -15.51 1.98
N ASP A 194 -18.97 -15.18 0.78
CA ASP A 194 -19.47 -16.22 -0.14
C ASP A 194 -18.51 -16.56 -1.29
N LYS A 195 -17.28 -16.05 -1.23
CA LYS A 195 -16.31 -16.24 -2.31
C LYS A 195 -15.77 -17.68 -2.39
N PRO A 196 -15.65 -18.25 -3.61
CA PRO A 196 -15.00 -19.54 -3.89
C PRO A 196 -13.62 -19.69 -3.24
N LEU A 197 -12.91 -18.57 -3.05
CA LEU A 197 -11.58 -18.52 -2.45
C LEU A 197 -11.56 -19.00 -0.99
N VAL A 198 -12.53 -18.58 -0.17
CA VAL A 198 -12.61 -19.01 1.24
C VAL A 198 -12.89 -20.50 1.33
N ARG A 199 -13.80 -20.99 0.49
CA ARG A 199 -14.15 -22.42 0.40
C ARG A 199 -12.96 -23.25 -0.07
N TRP A 200 -12.22 -22.76 -1.08
CA TRP A 200 -11.01 -23.40 -1.59
C TRP A 200 -9.91 -23.47 -0.54
N LEU A 201 -9.64 -22.36 0.17
CA LEU A 201 -8.64 -22.32 1.25
C LEU A 201 -9.01 -23.27 2.40
N ARG A 202 -10.28 -23.29 2.82
CA ARG A 202 -10.78 -24.19 3.87
C ARG A 202 -10.72 -25.66 3.44
N GLY A 203 -10.90 -25.95 2.16
CA GLY A 203 -10.75 -27.31 1.60
C GLY A 203 -9.29 -27.78 1.50
N ARG A 204 -8.34 -26.85 1.30
CA ARG A 204 -6.91 -27.18 1.15
C ARG A 204 -6.16 -27.22 2.48
N LEU A 205 -6.56 -26.42 3.45
CA LEU A 205 -5.92 -26.32 4.77
C LEU A 205 -6.65 -27.17 5.80
N ARG A 206 -5.92 -27.93 6.61
CA ARG A 206 -6.47 -28.60 7.80
C ARG A 206 -6.80 -27.54 8.85
N MET A 207 -8.07 -27.16 8.98
CA MET A 207 -8.49 -26.09 9.89
C MET A 207 -9.14 -26.58 11.18
N THR A 208 -9.03 -25.78 12.24
CA THR A 208 -9.87 -25.88 13.43
C THR A 208 -11.18 -25.11 13.24
N ASP A 209 -12.26 -25.55 13.89
CA ASP A 209 -13.58 -24.90 13.78
C ASP A 209 -13.67 -23.58 14.54
N LYS A 210 -12.83 -23.38 15.56
CA LYS A 210 -12.81 -22.20 16.43
C LYS A 210 -11.43 -21.57 16.46
N ILE A 211 -11.40 -20.29 16.82
CA ILE A 211 -10.18 -19.54 17.11
C ILE A 211 -9.58 -20.08 18.42
N GLU A 212 -8.34 -20.54 18.36
CA GLU A 212 -7.61 -21.15 19.47
C GLU A 212 -6.62 -20.15 20.08
N GLY A 213 -7.15 -19.17 20.81
CA GLY A 213 -6.36 -18.09 21.41
C GLY A 213 -5.61 -17.27 20.35
N GLU A 214 -4.32 -17.00 20.59
CA GLU A 214 -3.50 -16.21 19.66
C GLU A 214 -2.73 -17.05 18.63
N HIS A 215 -2.86 -18.38 18.64
CA HIS A 215 -2.04 -19.25 17.80
C HIS A 215 -2.58 -19.31 16.37
N PHE A 216 -1.69 -19.14 15.38
CA PHE A 216 -2.02 -19.37 13.97
C PHE A 216 -2.07 -20.85 13.60
N PHE A 217 -1.31 -21.67 14.35
CA PHE A 217 -1.26 -23.11 14.17
C PHE A 217 -1.37 -23.80 15.52
N VAL A 218 -2.11 -24.90 15.56
CA VAL A 218 -2.27 -25.76 16.74
C VAL A 218 -1.98 -27.20 16.34
N ARG A 219 -1.23 -27.92 17.17
CA ARG A 219 -1.02 -29.36 16.97
C ARG A 219 -2.13 -30.13 17.68
N ARG A 220 -2.84 -30.99 16.95
CA ARG A 220 -3.79 -31.96 17.52
C ARG A 220 -3.43 -33.34 16.98
N ASN A 221 -3.26 -34.31 17.88
CA ASN A 221 -2.93 -35.71 17.55
C ASN A 221 -1.70 -35.83 16.61
N GLY A 222 -0.64 -35.05 16.87
CA GLY A 222 0.59 -35.04 16.06
C GLY A 222 0.50 -34.29 14.72
N LEU A 223 -0.69 -33.89 14.28
CA LEU A 223 -0.92 -33.17 13.04
C LEU A 223 -1.05 -31.66 13.29
N LEU A 224 -0.52 -30.84 12.39
CA LEU A 224 -0.63 -29.39 12.43
C LEU A 224 -1.96 -28.94 11.81
N PHE A 225 -2.72 -28.15 12.54
CA PHE A 225 -3.96 -27.51 12.09
C PHE A 225 -3.77 -26.00 12.04
N ALA A 226 -4.25 -25.38 10.98
CA ALA A 226 -4.39 -23.94 10.84
C ALA A 226 -5.61 -23.46 11.64
N THR A 227 -5.49 -22.34 12.35
CA THR A 227 -6.65 -21.72 13.00
C THR A 227 -7.34 -20.74 12.04
N PRO A 228 -8.61 -20.37 12.28
CA PRO A 228 -9.28 -19.33 11.51
C PRO A 228 -8.50 -18.00 11.49
N LEU A 229 -7.68 -17.73 12.51
CA LEU A 229 -6.84 -16.54 12.57
C LEU A 229 -5.78 -16.50 11.44
N LEU A 230 -5.26 -17.67 11.05
CA LEU A 230 -4.35 -17.77 9.90
C LEU A 230 -5.08 -17.51 8.58
N LEU A 231 -6.32 -18.00 8.45
CA LEU A 231 -7.13 -17.71 7.26
C LEU A 231 -7.36 -16.22 7.11
N VAL A 232 -7.68 -15.52 8.20
CA VAL A 232 -7.83 -14.05 8.17
C VAL A 232 -6.54 -13.38 7.74
N LEU A 233 -5.39 -13.80 8.28
CA LEU A 233 -4.07 -13.27 7.86
C LEU A 233 -3.83 -13.48 6.36
N ILE A 234 -4.09 -14.68 5.83
CA ILE A 234 -3.95 -14.96 4.39
C ILE A 234 -4.88 -14.06 3.57
N MET A 235 -6.13 -13.88 3.99
CA MET A 235 -7.08 -13.00 3.28
C MET A 235 -6.65 -11.54 3.30
N VAL A 236 -6.07 -11.08 4.42
CA VAL A 236 -5.46 -9.75 4.53
C VAL A 236 -4.31 -9.59 3.53
N GLU A 237 -3.36 -10.54 3.48
CA GLU A 237 -2.25 -10.50 2.53
C GLU A 237 -2.72 -10.54 1.06
N LEU A 238 -3.67 -11.42 0.75
CA LEU A 238 -4.25 -11.51 -0.59
C LEU A 238 -4.95 -10.21 -0.99
N SER A 239 -5.66 -9.57 -0.05
CA SER A 239 -6.27 -8.27 -0.31
C SER A 239 -5.23 -7.18 -0.59
N ASP A 240 -4.11 -7.16 0.15
CA ASP A 240 -3.03 -6.20 -0.11
C ASP A 240 -2.40 -6.41 -1.49
N VAL A 241 -2.20 -7.67 -1.92
CA VAL A 241 -1.75 -7.98 -3.29
C VAL A 241 -2.75 -7.47 -4.32
N ILE A 242 -4.05 -7.67 -4.10
CA ILE A 242 -5.09 -7.14 -5.01
C ILE A 242 -5.01 -5.61 -5.08
N PHE A 243 -4.87 -4.93 -3.95
CA PHE A 243 -4.73 -3.46 -3.91
C PHE A 243 -3.39 -2.96 -4.47
N ALA A 244 -2.35 -3.77 -4.42
CA ALA A 244 -1.08 -3.49 -5.06
C ALA A 244 -1.24 -3.41 -6.60
N VAL A 245 -2.21 -4.11 -7.18
CA VAL A 245 -2.50 -4.03 -8.62
C VAL A 245 -3.00 -2.64 -9.03
N ASP A 246 -3.69 -1.89 -8.16
CA ASP A 246 -4.05 -0.49 -8.43
C ASP A 246 -2.91 0.46 -8.02
N SER A 247 -2.35 0.28 -6.82
CA SER A 247 -1.40 1.24 -6.26
C SER A 247 -0.02 1.24 -6.93
N ILE A 248 0.49 0.09 -7.38
CA ILE A 248 1.82 -0.01 -8.02
C ILE A 248 1.83 0.67 -9.41
N PRO A 249 0.87 0.41 -10.31
CA PRO A 249 0.70 1.21 -11.51
C PRO A 249 0.62 2.72 -11.23
N ALA A 250 -0.15 3.11 -10.22
CA ALA A 250 -0.37 4.51 -9.92
C ALA A 250 0.92 5.25 -9.52
N ILE A 251 1.80 4.60 -8.75
CA ILE A 251 3.11 5.18 -8.41
C ILE A 251 4.07 5.23 -9.60
N PHE A 252 4.04 4.25 -10.51
CA PHE A 252 4.85 4.29 -11.73
C PHE A 252 4.46 5.44 -12.67
N ALA A 253 3.26 6.01 -12.54
CA ALA A 253 2.84 7.22 -13.24
C ALA A 253 3.52 8.49 -12.71
N VAL A 254 4.10 8.42 -11.51
CA VAL A 254 4.81 9.53 -10.85
C VAL A 254 6.30 9.40 -11.07
N THR A 255 6.85 8.21 -10.83
CA THR A 255 8.28 7.93 -10.97
C THR A 255 8.52 6.46 -11.28
N THR A 256 9.52 6.21 -12.10
CA THR A 256 10.02 4.86 -12.40
C THR A 256 11.23 4.48 -11.56
N ASP A 257 11.69 5.37 -10.66
CA ASP A 257 12.82 5.10 -9.78
C ASP A 257 12.40 4.12 -8.66
N PRO A 258 12.90 2.87 -8.67
CA PRO A 258 12.50 1.85 -7.72
C PRO A 258 12.80 2.23 -6.27
N PHE A 259 13.82 3.05 -6.01
CA PHE A 259 14.11 3.53 -4.66
C PHE A 259 12.97 4.40 -4.13
N ILE A 260 12.46 5.32 -4.94
CA ILE A 260 11.40 6.25 -4.52
C ILE A 260 10.06 5.52 -4.44
N VAL A 261 9.78 4.65 -5.41
CA VAL A 261 8.59 3.79 -5.40
C VAL A 261 8.56 2.98 -4.11
N LEU A 262 9.66 2.31 -3.77
CA LEU A 262 9.72 1.45 -2.60
C LEU A 262 9.66 2.26 -1.29
N THR A 263 10.49 3.30 -1.16
CA THR A 263 10.57 4.09 0.08
C THR A 263 9.24 4.75 0.40
N SER A 264 8.61 5.45 -0.55
CA SER A 264 7.33 6.13 -0.34
C SER A 264 6.21 5.14 0.05
N ASN A 265 6.21 3.96 -0.57
CA ASN A 265 5.24 2.91 -0.30
C ASN A 265 5.41 2.31 1.11
N LEU A 266 6.63 1.97 1.52
CA LEU A 266 6.89 1.45 2.87
C LEU A 266 6.56 2.48 3.95
N PHE A 267 6.92 3.75 3.77
CA PHE A 267 6.55 4.81 4.72
C PHE A 267 5.03 4.95 4.87
N ALA A 268 4.27 4.82 3.79
CA ALA A 268 2.81 4.86 3.85
C ALA A 268 2.22 3.67 4.64
N ILE A 269 2.80 2.48 4.47
CA ILE A 269 2.34 1.21 5.05
C ILE A 269 2.70 1.04 6.53
N LEU A 270 3.86 1.52 6.96
CA LEU A 270 4.31 1.38 8.36
C LEU A 270 3.34 2.01 9.37
N GLY A 271 2.56 3.02 8.94
CA GLY A 271 1.51 3.64 9.76
C GLY A 271 0.14 2.95 9.74
N LEU A 272 -0.03 1.83 9.03
CA LEU A 272 -1.33 1.19 8.80
C LEU A 272 -2.04 0.74 10.08
N ARG A 273 -1.30 0.17 11.04
CA ARG A 273 -1.94 -0.29 12.29
C ARG A 273 -2.57 0.86 13.07
N ALA A 274 -1.88 2.00 13.15
CA ALA A 274 -2.42 3.19 13.81
C ALA A 274 -3.65 3.70 13.05
N MET A 275 -3.59 3.70 11.71
CA MET A 275 -4.71 4.10 10.86
C MET A 275 -5.92 3.17 10.99
N TYR A 276 -5.70 1.86 11.12
CA TYR A 276 -6.76 0.88 11.39
C TYR A 276 -7.53 1.25 12.65
N PHE A 277 -6.85 1.46 13.78
CA PHE A 277 -7.54 1.80 15.04
C PHE A 277 -8.14 3.22 15.02
N LEU A 278 -7.58 4.13 14.22
CA LEU A 278 -8.15 5.44 13.97
C LEU A 278 -9.48 5.32 13.20
N LEU A 279 -9.53 4.45 12.19
CA LEU A 279 -10.70 4.33 11.31
C LEU A 279 -11.75 3.37 11.85
N ALA A 280 -11.39 2.36 12.64
CA ALA A 280 -12.33 1.35 13.15
C ALA A 280 -13.56 1.94 13.86
N ASN A 281 -13.42 3.09 14.54
CA ASN A 281 -14.50 3.74 15.29
C ASN A 281 -15.26 4.80 14.48
N VAL A 282 -14.83 5.09 13.26
CA VAL A 282 -15.36 6.15 12.39
C VAL A 282 -15.61 5.66 10.98
N ALA A 283 -15.42 4.37 10.69
CA ALA A 283 -15.51 3.78 9.36
C ALA A 283 -16.83 4.11 8.66
N GLU A 284 -17.95 4.02 9.38
CA GLU A 284 -19.30 4.38 8.89
C GLU A 284 -19.44 5.86 8.50
N ARG A 285 -18.56 6.72 9.03
CA ARG A 285 -18.50 8.15 8.74
C ARG A 285 -17.66 8.47 7.52
N PHE A 286 -17.09 7.50 6.80
CA PHE A 286 -16.18 7.74 5.67
C PHE A 286 -16.69 7.24 4.31
N SER A 287 -18.02 7.13 4.13
CA SER A 287 -18.65 6.66 2.88
C SER A 287 -18.24 7.44 1.63
N MET A 288 -17.77 8.69 1.77
CA MET A 288 -17.36 9.51 0.63
C MET A 288 -15.92 9.27 0.14
N LEU A 289 -15.08 8.53 0.89
CA LEU A 289 -13.67 8.31 0.51
C LEU A 289 -13.50 7.56 -0.80
N LYS A 290 -14.38 6.59 -1.06
CA LYS A 290 -14.43 5.82 -2.30
C LYS A 290 -14.49 6.73 -3.54
N TYR A 291 -15.23 7.85 -3.48
CA TYR A 291 -15.30 8.81 -4.59
C TYR A 291 -14.05 9.66 -4.75
N GLY A 292 -13.38 9.99 -3.64
CA GLY A 292 -12.09 10.69 -3.69
C GLY A 292 -11.02 9.81 -4.34
N LEU A 293 -10.96 8.55 -3.92
CA LEU A 293 -10.00 7.60 -4.46
C LEU A 293 -10.27 7.26 -5.92
N SER A 294 -11.54 7.12 -6.32
CA SER A 294 -11.89 6.83 -7.72
C SER A 294 -11.44 7.97 -8.63
N LEU A 295 -11.62 9.22 -8.19
CA LEU A 295 -11.16 10.39 -8.93
C LEU A 295 -9.63 10.43 -9.05
N ILE A 296 -8.90 10.05 -8.00
CA ILE A 296 -7.44 9.92 -8.03
C ILE A 296 -7.01 8.85 -9.05
N LEU A 297 -7.62 7.67 -9.02
CA LEU A 297 -7.29 6.58 -9.96
C LEU A 297 -7.60 6.96 -11.41
N VAL A 298 -8.75 7.60 -11.67
CA VAL A 298 -9.10 8.12 -13.00
C VAL A 298 -8.09 9.14 -13.47
N PHE A 299 -7.74 10.12 -12.62
CA PHE A 299 -6.76 11.14 -12.95
C PHE A 299 -5.39 10.53 -13.31
N ILE A 300 -4.91 9.61 -12.48
CA ILE A 300 -3.62 8.95 -12.72
C ILE A 300 -3.66 8.07 -13.97
N GLY A 301 -4.76 7.33 -14.18
CA GLY A 301 -4.97 6.51 -15.38
C GLY A 301 -4.94 7.35 -16.65
N VAL A 302 -5.65 8.49 -16.67
CA VAL A 302 -5.60 9.46 -17.77
C VAL A 302 -4.18 9.98 -17.97
N LYS A 303 -3.50 10.40 -16.89
CA LYS A 303 -2.11 10.88 -16.95
C LYS A 303 -1.18 9.86 -17.62
N MET A 304 -1.31 8.57 -17.28
CA MET A 304 -0.51 7.50 -17.89
C MET A 304 -0.83 7.32 -19.38
N LEU A 305 -2.11 7.37 -19.76
CA LEU A 305 -2.54 7.18 -21.14
C LEU A 305 -2.13 8.32 -22.09
N ILE A 306 -1.90 9.52 -21.55
CA ILE A 306 -1.47 10.68 -22.35
C ILE A 306 0.03 10.94 -22.29
N VAL A 307 0.82 10.04 -21.68
CA VAL A 307 2.23 10.29 -21.35
C VAL A 307 3.06 10.72 -22.57
N ASP A 308 2.88 10.10 -23.74
CA ASP A 308 3.64 10.45 -24.95
C ASP A 308 3.16 11.75 -25.62
N PHE A 309 1.95 12.22 -25.31
CA PHE A 309 1.38 13.46 -25.87
C PHE A 309 1.61 14.67 -24.98
N TYR A 310 1.49 14.50 -23.66
CA TYR A 310 1.60 15.58 -22.70
C TYR A 310 2.09 15.08 -21.33
N HIS A 311 3.24 15.60 -20.90
CA HIS A 311 3.83 15.27 -19.63
C HIS A 311 3.27 16.19 -18.53
N ILE A 312 2.35 15.69 -17.71
CA ILE A 312 1.84 16.44 -16.55
C ILE A 312 2.94 16.54 -15.48
N PRO A 313 3.38 17.75 -15.10
CA PRO A 313 4.35 17.95 -14.03
C PRO A 313 3.95 17.27 -12.71
N ILE A 314 4.95 16.74 -12.00
CA ILE A 314 4.73 16.05 -10.70
C ILE A 314 4.09 16.99 -9.68
N ALA A 315 4.50 18.27 -9.65
CA ALA A 315 3.91 19.27 -8.74
C ALA A 315 2.40 19.48 -8.98
N ILE A 316 1.96 19.46 -10.25
CA ILE A 316 0.53 19.54 -10.58
C ILE A 316 -0.19 18.26 -10.16
N SER A 317 0.43 17.09 -10.39
CA SER A 317 -0.12 15.81 -9.94
C SER A 317 -0.30 15.78 -8.42
N LEU A 318 0.71 16.23 -7.67
CA LEU A 318 0.69 16.37 -6.22
C LEU A 318 -0.45 17.30 -5.77
N GLY A 319 -0.58 18.47 -6.40
CA GLY A 319 -1.62 19.44 -6.10
C GLY A 319 -3.03 18.89 -6.35
N ILE A 320 -3.23 18.18 -7.45
CA ILE A 320 -4.52 17.54 -7.78
C ILE A 320 -4.85 16.44 -6.78
N VAL A 321 -3.93 15.49 -6.54
CA VAL A 321 -4.14 14.40 -5.59
C VAL A 321 -4.40 14.94 -4.18
N GLY A 322 -3.55 15.86 -3.70
CA GLY A 322 -3.73 16.50 -2.40
C GLY A 322 -5.03 17.30 -2.30
N GLY A 323 -5.41 18.00 -3.36
CA GLY A 323 -6.65 18.76 -3.45
C GLY A 323 -7.89 17.87 -3.40
N ILE A 324 -7.89 16.75 -4.13
CA ILE A 324 -8.97 15.75 -4.09
C ILE A 324 -9.10 15.19 -2.67
N LEU A 325 -7.99 14.75 -2.06
CA LEU A 325 -8.01 14.21 -0.70
C LEU A 325 -8.53 15.22 0.32
N ALA A 326 -8.02 16.47 0.28
CA ALA A 326 -8.48 17.52 1.18
C ALA A 326 -9.97 17.81 0.99
N LEU A 327 -10.43 17.93 -0.25
CA LEU A 327 -11.84 18.17 -0.56
C LEU A 327 -12.73 17.02 -0.09
N THR A 328 -12.35 15.78 -0.34
CA THR A 328 -13.10 14.60 0.11
C THR A 328 -13.18 14.54 1.62
N LEU A 329 -12.08 14.81 2.33
CA LEU A 329 -12.08 14.87 3.80
C LEU A 329 -12.98 16.00 4.33
N LEU A 330 -12.93 17.19 3.73
CA LEU A 330 -13.76 18.33 4.11
C LEU A 330 -15.25 18.06 3.87
N ILE A 331 -15.61 17.55 2.70
CA ILE A 331 -16.99 17.15 2.36
C ILE A 331 -17.47 16.12 3.37
N ASN A 332 -16.63 15.12 3.68
CA ASN A 332 -17.00 14.06 4.58
C ASN A 332 -17.27 14.58 6.01
N VAL A 333 -16.38 15.43 6.55
CA VAL A 333 -16.59 16.09 7.86
C VAL A 333 -17.88 16.90 7.86
N TRP A 334 -18.14 17.65 6.78
CA TRP A 334 -19.34 18.49 6.66
C TRP A 334 -20.65 17.68 6.55
N VAL A 335 -20.65 16.59 5.78
CA VAL A 335 -21.79 15.66 5.66
C VAL A 335 -22.10 15.03 7.02
N ASN A 336 -21.07 14.58 7.74
CA ASN A 336 -21.22 13.99 9.06
C ASN A 336 -21.75 15.00 10.08
N TYR A 337 -21.20 16.22 10.11
CA TYR A 337 -21.70 17.29 10.99
C TYR A 337 -23.17 17.63 10.73
N ARG A 338 -23.60 17.63 9.46
CA ARG A 338 -25.01 17.84 9.10
C ARG A 338 -25.91 16.67 9.54
N ARG A 339 -25.44 15.42 9.41
CA ARG A 339 -26.17 14.23 9.90
C ARG A 339 -26.35 14.29 11.42
N ASP A 340 -25.27 14.56 12.16
CA ASP A 340 -25.31 14.67 13.63
C ASP A 340 -26.27 15.80 14.09
N ARG A 341 -26.25 16.97 13.43
CA ARG A 341 -27.18 18.07 13.75
C ARG A 341 -28.64 17.74 13.45
N LYS A 342 -28.91 16.99 12.38
CA LYS A 342 -30.29 16.56 12.05
C LYS A 342 -30.80 15.56 13.08
N ALA A 343 -29.96 14.61 13.50
CA ALA A 343 -30.30 13.65 14.56
C ALA A 343 -30.62 14.35 15.89
N ALA A 344 -29.77 15.28 16.34
CA ALA A 344 -29.99 16.04 17.57
C ALA A 344 -31.29 16.87 17.56
N ARG A 345 -31.65 17.45 16.41
CA ARG A 345 -32.92 18.19 16.24
C ARG A 345 -34.14 17.26 16.30
N ALA A 346 -34.05 16.07 15.71
CA ALA A 346 -35.13 15.09 15.74
C ALA A 346 -35.39 14.57 17.18
N GLU A 347 -34.34 14.42 17.99
CA GLU A 347 -34.47 14.05 19.42
C GLU A 347 -35.08 15.16 20.27
N THR A 348 -34.83 16.43 19.95
CA THR A 348 -35.39 17.58 20.69
C THR A 348 -36.88 17.84 20.37
N THR A 349 -37.40 17.23 19.29
CA THR A 349 -38.78 17.43 18.81
C THR A 349 -39.70 16.25 19.20
N ARG A 350 -39.15 15.21 19.84
CA ARG A 350 -39.90 14.13 20.51
C ARG A 350 -39.95 14.41 22.00
#